data_AF-A0AAW7H9A9-F1
#
_entry.id   AF-A0AAW7H9A9-F1
#
_cell.length_a   1.000
_cell.length_b   1.000
_cell.length_c   1.000
_cell.angle_alpha   90.00
_cell.angle_beta   90.00
_cell.angle_gamma   90.00
#
_symmetry.space_group_name_H-M   'P 1'
#
loop_
_entity.id
_entity.type
_entity.pdbx_description
1 polymer ?
#
loop_
_entity_poly.entity_id
_entity_poly.type
_entity_poly.pdbx_seq_one_letter_code
_entity_poly.pdbx_strand_id
1 'polypeptide(L)'
;MKFIFISFLFILSGAPCAAVHTAAQLLQMINEKGANTVVHELYDGSESEWWNHIIPEISKGNNDWLTVASALESGVDASTAEDLQGAVSEAIPHNPVGVLAILNDNRPLLNIEQICAFTSYPESEEEMNKLFVNSIREMYKVKTTEGKRCIAVMINSVENSIPFNKDL
;
A
#
# COMPACT_ATOMS: atom_id res chain seq x y z
N MET A 1 -36.59 -28.34 -52.37
CA MET A 1 -35.86 -28.31 -51.08
C MET A 1 -35.42 -26.87 -50.84
N LYS A 2 -35.92 -26.23 -49.77
CA LYS A 2 -35.65 -24.82 -49.41
C LYS A 2 -34.58 -24.82 -48.32
N PHE A 3 -33.38 -24.32 -48.61
CA PHE A 3 -32.30 -24.19 -47.64
C PHE A 3 -32.52 -22.91 -46.83
N ILE A 4 -32.73 -23.05 -45.51
CA ILE A 4 -32.79 -21.95 -44.56
C ILE A 4 -31.36 -21.69 -44.09
N PHE A 5 -30.79 -20.54 -44.46
CA PHE A 5 -29.52 -20.06 -43.92
C PHE A 5 -29.79 -19.38 -42.57
N ILE A 6 -29.42 -20.04 -41.48
CA ILE A 6 -29.41 -19.45 -40.13
C ILE A 6 -28.10 -18.70 -39.99
N SER A 7 -28.15 -17.38 -40.06
CA SER A 7 -27.01 -16.49 -39.79
C SER A 7 -26.82 -16.39 -38.28
N PHE A 8 -25.76 -17.02 -37.76
CA PHE A 8 -25.39 -16.99 -36.34
C PHE A 8 -24.63 -15.67 -36.08
N LEU A 9 -25.34 -14.68 -35.53
CA LEU A 9 -24.73 -13.41 -35.10
C LEU A 9 -23.87 -13.68 -33.86
N PHE A 10 -22.55 -13.83 -34.05
CA PHE A 10 -21.59 -13.81 -32.94
C PHE A 10 -21.54 -12.39 -32.38
N ILE A 11 -22.27 -12.16 -31.29
CA ILE A 11 -22.15 -10.94 -30.49
C ILE A 11 -20.82 -11.06 -29.72
N LEU A 12 -19.76 -10.46 -30.26
CA LEU A 12 -18.52 -10.25 -29.51
C LEU A 12 -18.86 -9.34 -28.32
N SER A 13 -19.10 -9.95 -27.17
CA SER A 13 -19.21 -9.22 -25.91
C SER A 13 -17.80 -8.78 -25.53
N GLY A 14 -17.43 -7.56 -25.93
CA GLY A 14 -16.26 -6.89 -25.37
C GLY A 14 -16.55 -6.66 -23.90
N ALA A 15 -15.96 -7.46 -23.02
CA ALA A 15 -15.94 -7.14 -21.61
C ALA A 15 -15.32 -5.73 -21.48
N PRO A 16 -15.99 -4.76 -20.84
CA PRO A 16 -15.36 -3.50 -20.54
C PRO A 16 -14.16 -3.82 -19.65
N CYS A 17 -12.94 -3.60 -20.15
CA CYS A 17 -11.79 -3.52 -19.26
C CYS A 17 -12.11 -2.41 -18.27
N ALA A 18 -12.31 -2.76 -16.99
CA ALA A 18 -12.38 -1.77 -15.93
C ALA A 18 -11.16 -0.85 -16.10
N ALA A 19 -11.42 0.47 -16.15
CA ALA A 19 -10.37 1.44 -16.40
C ALA A 19 -9.36 1.35 -15.25
N VAL A 20 -8.10 1.04 -15.58
CA VAL A 20 -7.05 0.96 -14.57
C VAL A 20 -6.76 2.34 -14.02
N HIS A 21 -6.97 2.54 -12.72
CA HIS A 21 -6.56 3.77 -12.05
C HIS A 21 -5.05 3.82 -11.97
N THR A 22 -4.45 4.69 -12.79
CA THR A 22 -3.05 5.07 -12.63
C THR A 22 -2.88 5.92 -11.37
N ALA A 23 -1.68 5.96 -10.80
CA ALA A 23 -1.38 6.83 -9.66
C ALA A 23 -1.78 8.30 -9.89
N ALA A 24 -1.57 8.81 -11.11
CA ALA A 24 -1.93 10.17 -11.48
C ALA A 24 -3.46 10.42 -11.47
N GLN A 25 -4.24 9.47 -11.99
CA GLN A 25 -5.71 9.56 -11.96
C GLN A 25 -6.24 9.49 -10.53
N LEU A 26 -5.65 8.63 -9.70
CA LEU A 26 -6.04 8.51 -8.31
C LEU A 26 -5.72 9.76 -7.50
N LEU A 27 -4.54 10.35 -7.71
CA LEU A 27 -4.20 11.65 -7.13
C LEU A 27 -5.17 12.75 -7.57
N GLN A 28 -5.57 12.76 -8.83
CA GLN A 28 -6.58 13.69 -9.32
C GLN A 28 -7.92 13.48 -8.60
N MET A 29 -8.39 12.24 -8.47
CA MET A 29 -9.62 11.93 -7.74
C MET A 29 -9.56 12.37 -6.28
N ILE A 30 -8.43 12.14 -5.59
CA ILE A 30 -8.23 12.58 -4.20
C ILE A 30 -8.29 14.11 -4.10
N ASN A 31 -7.66 14.83 -5.04
CA ASN A 31 -7.69 16.29 -5.08
C ASN A 31 -9.10 16.85 -5.35
N GLU A 32 -9.90 16.16 -6.18
CA GLU A 32 -11.25 16.60 -6.55
C GLU A 32 -12.30 16.26 -5.49
N LYS A 33 -12.23 15.08 -4.88
CA LYS A 33 -13.27 14.53 -3.99
C LYS A 33 -12.88 14.48 -2.51
N GLY A 34 -11.59 14.63 -2.20
CA GLY A 34 -11.02 14.40 -0.87
C GLY A 34 -10.69 12.93 -0.60
N ALA A 35 -9.68 12.70 0.23
CA ALA A 35 -9.15 11.37 0.52
C ALA A 35 -10.19 10.42 1.12
N ASN A 36 -10.98 10.87 2.09
CA ASN A 36 -11.98 10.03 2.75
C ASN A 36 -13.05 9.49 1.77
N THR A 37 -13.59 10.36 0.90
CA THR A 37 -14.54 9.95 -0.14
C THR A 37 -13.92 8.91 -1.06
N VAL A 38 -12.67 9.13 -1.49
CA VAL A 38 -11.98 8.22 -2.39
C VAL A 38 -11.71 6.87 -1.73
N VAL A 39 -11.24 6.84 -0.48
CA VAL A 39 -11.03 5.58 0.26
C VAL A 39 -12.34 4.79 0.36
N HIS A 40 -13.45 5.45 0.70
CA HIS A 40 -14.77 4.79 0.77
C HIS A 40 -15.21 4.25 -0.60
N GLU A 41 -15.04 5.02 -1.68
CA GLU A 41 -15.36 4.54 -3.04
C GLU A 41 -14.54 3.29 -3.42
N LEU A 42 -13.25 3.25 -3.04
CA LEU A 42 -12.31 2.19 -3.42
C LEU A 42 -12.35 0.95 -2.54
N TYR A 43 -12.80 1.05 -1.28
CA TYR A 43 -12.76 -0.04 -0.31
C TYR A 43 -14.09 -0.82 -0.26
N ASP A 44 -15.20 -0.11 -0.08
CA ASP A 44 -16.53 -0.70 0.11
C ASP A 44 -17.61 -0.07 -0.79
N GLY A 45 -17.22 0.90 -1.62
CA GLY A 45 -18.09 1.61 -2.54
C GLY A 45 -18.12 1.03 -3.95
N SER A 46 -18.39 1.91 -4.92
CA SER A 46 -18.59 1.54 -6.32
C SER A 46 -17.34 0.99 -7.02
N GLU A 47 -16.16 1.17 -6.41
CA GLU A 47 -14.86 0.80 -6.95
C GLU A 47 -14.09 -0.12 -5.98
N SER A 48 -14.81 -0.88 -5.14
CA SER A 48 -14.25 -1.76 -4.09
C SER A 48 -13.17 -2.75 -4.57
N GLU A 49 -13.16 -3.07 -5.86
CA GLU A 49 -12.16 -3.92 -6.51
C GLU A 49 -10.75 -3.29 -6.54
N TRP A 50 -10.65 -1.96 -6.41
CA TRP A 50 -9.41 -1.21 -6.61
C TRP A 50 -8.54 -1.12 -5.37
N TRP A 51 -9.09 -1.17 -4.16
CA TRP A 51 -8.27 -1.13 -2.94
C TRP A 51 -7.20 -2.24 -2.95
N ASN A 52 -7.61 -3.46 -3.29
CA ASN A 52 -6.74 -4.63 -3.41
C ASN A 52 -5.75 -4.54 -4.59
N HIS A 53 -5.91 -3.57 -5.50
CA HIS A 53 -4.95 -3.28 -6.55
C HIS A 53 -3.95 -2.20 -6.12
N ILE A 54 -4.43 -1.14 -5.45
CA ILE A 54 -3.63 0.03 -5.06
C ILE A 54 -2.61 -0.33 -3.98
N ILE A 55 -3.02 -1.10 -2.98
CA ILE A 55 -2.17 -1.50 -1.85
C ILE A 55 -0.89 -2.22 -2.34
N PRO A 56 -0.97 -3.27 -3.19
CA PRO A 56 0.23 -3.89 -3.75
C PRO A 56 1.10 -2.97 -4.61
N GLU A 57 0.53 -1.96 -5.29
CA GLU A 57 1.33 -1.00 -6.06
C GLU A 57 2.12 -0.05 -5.13
N ILE A 58 1.56 0.31 -3.98
CA ILE A 58 2.27 1.08 -2.94
C ILE A 58 3.43 0.26 -2.37
N SER A 59 3.22 -1.03 -2.04
CA SER A 59 4.27 -1.92 -1.52
C SER A 59 5.49 -2.06 -2.44
N LYS A 60 5.36 -1.80 -3.74
CA LYS A 60 6.51 -1.81 -4.68
C LYS A 60 7.44 -0.61 -4.52
N GLY A 61 7.03 0.43 -3.78
CA GLY A 61 7.84 1.60 -3.49
C GLY A 61 8.07 2.55 -4.67
N ASN A 62 7.22 2.51 -5.71
CA ASN A 62 7.27 3.52 -6.78
C ASN A 62 6.87 4.91 -6.22
N ASN A 63 7.63 5.96 -6.53
CA ASN A 63 7.40 7.31 -6.01
C ASN A 63 5.99 7.86 -6.30
N ASP A 64 5.39 7.53 -7.44
CA ASP A 64 4.05 8.00 -7.79
C ASP A 64 3.00 7.36 -6.85
N TRP A 65 3.14 6.07 -6.57
CA TRP A 65 2.29 5.35 -5.63
C TRP A 65 2.56 5.71 -4.17
N LEU A 66 3.81 6.01 -3.80
CA LEU A 66 4.11 6.58 -2.48
C LEU A 66 3.48 7.97 -2.29
N THR A 67 3.40 8.76 -3.36
CA THR A 67 2.69 10.05 -3.35
C THR A 67 1.19 9.85 -3.15
N VAL A 68 0.58 8.86 -3.83
CA VAL A 68 -0.80 8.43 -3.56
C VAL A 68 -0.97 8.04 -2.10
N ALA A 69 -0.08 7.21 -1.55
CA ALA A 69 -0.16 6.75 -0.16
C ALA A 69 -0.21 7.93 0.81
N SER A 70 0.67 8.92 0.63
CA SER A 70 0.64 10.14 1.44
C SER A 70 -0.67 10.94 1.29
N ALA A 71 -1.31 10.90 0.13
CA ALA A 71 -2.55 11.64 -0.10
C ALA A 71 -3.77 10.92 0.51
N LEU A 72 -3.74 9.58 0.54
CA LEU A 72 -4.80 8.74 1.12
C LEU A 72 -4.84 8.79 2.65
N GLU A 73 -3.72 9.09 3.33
CA GLU A 73 -3.58 9.00 4.79
C GLU A 73 -4.72 9.67 5.58
N SER A 74 -5.18 10.85 5.16
CA SER A 74 -6.24 11.58 5.87
C SER A 74 -7.64 10.97 5.70
N GLY A 75 -7.79 10.01 4.79
CA GLY A 75 -9.05 9.37 4.43
C GLY A 75 -9.24 7.97 4.98
N VAL A 76 -8.16 7.32 5.44
CA VAL A 76 -8.19 5.94 5.93
C VAL A 76 -8.57 5.86 7.41
N ASP A 77 -9.19 4.75 7.78
CA ASP A 77 -9.53 4.36 9.14
C ASP A 77 -9.44 2.83 9.32
N ALA A 78 -9.36 2.37 10.56
CA ALA A 78 -9.36 0.95 10.94
C ALA A 78 -8.56 0.05 9.97
N SER A 79 -9.23 -0.88 9.28
CA SER A 79 -8.60 -1.81 8.34
C SER A 79 -7.86 -1.10 7.19
N THR A 80 -8.42 -0.02 6.63
CA THR A 80 -7.76 0.69 5.52
C THR A 80 -6.51 1.43 5.97
N ALA A 81 -6.46 1.85 7.24
CA ALA A 81 -5.27 2.44 7.83
C ALA A 81 -4.16 1.39 8.03
N GLU A 82 -4.52 0.20 8.50
CA GLU A 82 -3.60 -0.92 8.65
C GLU A 82 -3.03 -1.37 7.30
N ASP A 83 -3.87 -1.50 6.27
CA ASP A 83 -3.45 -1.84 4.91
C ASP A 83 -2.47 -0.81 4.35
N LEU A 84 -2.78 0.49 4.50
CA LEU A 84 -1.93 1.56 4.00
C LEU A 84 -0.57 1.60 4.73
N GLN A 85 -0.57 1.44 6.04
CA GLN A 85 0.66 1.38 6.84
C GLN A 85 1.52 0.16 6.48
N GLY A 86 0.89 -1.00 6.29
CA GLY A 86 1.56 -2.22 5.86
C GLY A 86 2.21 -2.03 4.49
N ALA A 87 1.47 -1.48 3.53
CA ALA A 87 2.00 -1.24 2.18
C ALA A 87 3.21 -0.30 2.17
N VAL A 88 3.15 0.81 2.92
CA VAL A 88 4.28 1.75 3.01
C VAL A 88 5.48 1.12 3.73
N SER A 89 5.23 0.27 4.74
CA SER A 89 6.27 -0.50 5.43
C SER A 89 6.97 -1.49 4.49
N GLU A 90 6.20 -2.23 3.71
CA GLU A 90 6.68 -3.18 2.71
C GLU A 90 7.45 -2.53 1.57
N ALA A 91 7.23 -1.24 1.33
CA ALA A 91 7.99 -0.47 0.34
C ALA A 91 9.43 -0.16 0.75
N ILE A 92 9.79 -0.28 2.04
CA ILE A 92 11.13 0.10 2.55
C ILE A 92 12.27 -0.65 1.86
N PRO A 93 12.25 -1.99 1.68
CA PRO A 93 13.28 -2.71 0.94
C PRO A 93 13.39 -2.31 -0.53
N HIS A 94 12.37 -1.68 -1.11
CA HIS A 94 12.35 -1.32 -2.52
C HIS A 94 12.80 0.12 -2.75
N ASN A 95 12.41 1.03 -1.86
CA ASN A 95 12.71 2.45 -1.98
C ASN A 95 12.75 3.15 -0.60
N PRO A 96 13.81 2.93 0.20
CA PRO A 96 13.87 3.48 1.56
C PRO A 96 13.91 5.00 1.57
N VAL A 97 14.49 5.64 0.55
CA VAL A 97 14.54 7.11 0.43
C VAL A 97 13.16 7.68 0.12
N GLY A 98 12.43 7.08 -0.83
CA GLY A 98 11.08 7.50 -1.18
C GLY A 98 10.09 7.33 -0.03
N VAL A 99 10.19 6.21 0.71
CA VAL A 99 9.37 6.01 1.91
C VAL A 99 9.65 7.10 2.93
N LEU A 100 10.91 7.35 3.30
CA LEU A 100 11.23 8.41 4.27
C LEU A 100 10.77 9.80 3.83
N ALA A 101 10.72 10.07 2.52
CA ALA A 101 10.30 11.35 1.97
C ALA A 101 8.80 11.65 2.19
N ILE A 102 7.97 10.63 2.40
CA ILE A 102 6.53 10.80 2.64
C ILE A 102 6.15 10.77 4.12
N LEU A 103 7.08 10.42 5.02
CA LEU A 103 6.82 10.35 6.46
C LEU A 103 6.84 11.73 7.12
N ASN A 104 5.96 11.94 8.09
CA ASN A 104 5.91 13.18 8.87
C ASN A 104 5.43 12.89 10.30
N ASP A 105 6.28 13.21 11.28
CA ASP A 105 6.01 12.96 12.71
C ASP A 105 4.80 13.71 13.28
N ASN A 106 4.29 14.73 12.59
CA ASN A 106 3.06 15.41 12.99
C ASN A 106 1.79 14.69 12.52
N ARG A 107 1.93 13.59 11.77
CA ARG A 107 0.81 12.80 11.29
C ARG A 107 0.66 11.50 12.08
N PRO A 108 -0.58 11.02 12.27
CA PRO A 108 -0.83 9.88 13.15
C PRO A 108 -0.39 8.54 12.55
N LEU A 109 -0.45 8.38 11.22
CA LEU A 109 -0.28 7.08 10.56
C LEU A 109 1.07 6.95 9.86
N LEU A 110 1.41 7.89 8.97
CA LEU A 110 2.63 7.85 8.17
C LEU A 110 3.74 8.65 8.85
N ASN A 111 4.22 8.15 9.98
CA ASN A 111 5.39 8.65 10.70
C ASN A 111 6.45 7.54 10.88
N ILE A 112 7.65 7.93 11.29
CA ILE A 112 8.79 7.00 11.44
C ILE A 112 8.47 5.90 12.46
N GLU A 113 7.86 6.24 13.59
CA GLU A 113 7.56 5.29 14.65
C GLU A 113 6.62 4.18 14.21
N GLN A 114 5.59 4.50 13.42
CA GLN A 114 4.63 3.51 12.93
C GLN A 114 5.21 2.68 11.77
N ILE A 115 5.74 3.36 10.74
CA ILE A 115 6.15 2.71 9.50
C ILE A 115 7.44 1.89 9.69
N CYS A 116 8.40 2.37 10.48
CA CYS A 116 9.63 1.64 10.70
C CYS A 116 9.51 0.55 11.77
N ALA A 117 8.41 0.51 12.53
CA ALA A 117 8.16 -0.53 13.51
C ALA A 117 7.44 -1.76 12.93
N PHE A 118 6.89 -1.65 11.71
CA PHE A 118 6.07 -2.68 11.05
C PHE A 118 4.89 -3.10 11.93
N THR A 119 4.12 -2.11 12.39
CA THR A 119 2.95 -2.34 13.25
C THR A 119 1.77 -3.04 12.56
N SER A 120 1.86 -3.28 11.24
CA SER A 120 0.91 -4.10 10.48
C SER A 120 1.19 -5.60 10.66
N TYR A 121 0.14 -6.41 10.74
CA TYR A 121 0.25 -7.85 10.99
C TYR A 121 0.78 -8.62 9.77
N PRO A 122 1.99 -9.21 9.82
CA PRO A 122 2.47 -10.10 8.78
C PRO A 122 1.78 -11.47 8.87
N GLU A 123 1.56 -12.13 7.74
CA GLU A 123 0.88 -13.45 7.69
C GLU A 123 1.70 -14.58 8.34
N SER A 124 3.03 -14.39 8.48
CA SER A 124 3.95 -15.36 9.10
C SER A 124 5.20 -14.73 9.71
N GLU A 125 5.81 -15.42 10.69
CA GLU A 125 7.10 -15.03 11.28
C GLU A 125 8.23 -14.99 10.22
N GLU A 126 8.20 -15.89 9.23
CA GLU A 126 9.19 -15.94 8.16
C GLU A 126 9.15 -14.68 7.31
N GLU A 127 7.95 -14.26 6.87
CA GLU A 127 7.77 -13.05 6.08
C GLU A 127 8.14 -11.80 6.87
N MET A 128 7.75 -11.74 8.15
CA MET A 128 8.14 -10.66 9.05
C MET A 128 9.66 -10.54 9.16
N ASN A 129 10.34 -11.64 9.45
CA ASN A 129 11.80 -11.66 9.59
C ASN A 129 12.49 -11.25 8.28
N LYS A 130 11.97 -11.73 7.14
CA LYS A 130 12.47 -11.36 5.82
C LYS A 130 12.28 -9.86 5.55
N LEU A 131 11.13 -9.29 5.91
CA LEU A 131 10.88 -7.85 5.79
C LEU A 131 11.86 -7.06 6.65
N PHE A 132 12.01 -7.37 7.94
CA PHE A 132 12.99 -6.70 8.82
C PHE A 132 14.41 -6.74 8.28
N VAL A 133 14.89 -7.92 7.90
CA VAL A 133 16.26 -8.08 7.40
C VAL A 133 16.48 -7.29 6.11
N ASN A 134 15.53 -7.35 5.17
CA ASN A 134 15.66 -6.63 3.90
C ASN A 134 15.55 -5.11 4.10
N SER A 135 14.61 -4.66 4.94
CA SER A 135 14.43 -3.24 5.27
C SER A 135 15.66 -2.64 5.94
N ILE A 136 16.23 -3.33 6.94
CA ILE A 136 17.48 -2.88 7.59
C ILE A 136 18.61 -2.80 6.57
N ARG A 137 18.77 -3.79 5.68
CA ARG A 137 19.86 -3.81 4.68
C ARG A 137 19.80 -2.60 3.75
N GLU A 138 18.61 -2.24 3.29
CA GLU A 138 18.41 -1.12 2.36
C GLU A 138 18.42 0.22 3.08
N MET A 139 17.77 0.31 4.24
CA MET A 139 17.77 1.51 5.07
C MET A 139 19.17 1.86 5.57
N TYR A 140 20.03 0.87 5.86
CA TYR A 140 21.43 1.12 6.25
C TYR A 140 22.23 1.87 5.17
N LYS A 141 21.81 1.82 3.90
CA LYS A 141 22.43 2.60 2.83
C LYS A 141 22.05 4.09 2.89
N VAL A 142 20.93 4.43 3.54
CA VAL A 142 20.46 5.80 3.74
C VAL A 142 21.14 6.40 4.98
N LYS A 143 22.01 7.39 4.78
CA LYS A 143 22.87 7.95 5.84
C LYS A 143 22.29 9.16 6.58
N THR A 144 21.05 9.53 6.28
CA THR A 144 20.35 10.66 6.91
C THR A 144 20.01 10.37 8.37
N THR A 145 19.61 11.40 9.12
CA THR A 145 19.16 11.26 10.50
C THR A 145 17.91 10.40 10.59
N GLU A 146 16.99 10.59 9.65
CA GLU A 146 15.72 9.87 9.53
C GLU A 146 15.98 8.40 9.22
N GLY A 147 16.91 8.09 8.31
CA GLY A 147 17.28 6.71 8.01
C GLY A 147 17.88 5.98 9.21
N LYS A 148 18.76 6.66 9.97
CA LYS A 148 19.31 6.09 11.23
C LYS A 148 18.24 5.89 12.29
N ARG A 149 17.30 6.83 12.44
CA ARG A 149 16.17 6.70 13.38
C ARG A 149 15.26 5.54 12.99
N CYS A 150 14.95 5.39 11.70
CA CYS A 150 14.14 4.29 11.21
C CYS A 150 14.76 2.92 11.53
N ILE A 151 16.08 2.76 11.38
CA ILE A 151 16.80 1.54 11.80
C ILE A 151 16.71 1.34 13.32
N ALA A 152 16.88 2.40 14.12
CA ALA A 152 16.76 2.30 15.57
C ALA A 152 15.36 1.85 16.01
N VAL A 153 14.31 2.32 15.34
CA VAL A 153 12.93 1.86 15.56
C VAL A 153 12.80 0.38 15.21
N MET A 154 13.28 -0.05 14.04
CA MET A 154 13.25 -1.48 13.66
C MET A 154 13.93 -2.38 14.69
N ILE A 155 15.11 -1.98 15.18
CA ILE A 155 15.85 -2.73 16.20
C ILE A 155 15.05 -2.79 17.50
N ASN A 156 14.53 -1.65 17.97
CA ASN A 156 13.73 -1.60 19.18
C ASN A 156 12.47 -2.49 19.10
N SER A 157 11.81 -2.54 17.93
CA SER A 157 10.66 -3.43 17.72
C SER A 157 11.05 -4.90 17.86
N VAL A 158 12.19 -5.31 17.29
CA VAL A 158 12.71 -6.68 17.42
C VAL A 158 13.12 -6.99 18.85
N GLU A 159 13.82 -6.09 19.53
CA GLU A 159 14.26 -6.28 20.93
C GLU A 159 13.09 -6.48 21.90
N ASN A 160 11.95 -5.83 21.65
CA ASN A 160 10.76 -5.92 22.50
C ASN A 160 9.69 -6.88 21.94
N SER A 161 10.02 -7.63 20.89
CA SER A 161 9.09 -8.59 20.30
C SER A 161 8.80 -9.74 21.27
N ILE A 162 7.52 -10.14 21.33
CA ILE A 162 7.12 -11.40 21.94
C ILE A 162 7.22 -12.52 20.90
N PRO A 163 7.37 -13.79 21.30
CA PRO A 163 7.34 -14.91 20.36
C PRO A 163 6.10 -14.83 19.47
N PHE A 164 6.30 -15.02 18.16
CA PHE A 164 5.22 -14.98 17.19
C PHE A 164 4.11 -15.96 17.58
N ASN A 165 2.87 -15.48 17.57
CA ASN A 165 1.69 -16.27 17.88
C ASN A 165 0.66 -16.06 16.76
N LYS A 166 0.37 -17.13 16.02
CA LYS A 166 -0.56 -17.12 14.89
C LYS A 166 -2.05 -17.05 15.30
N ASP A 167 -2.34 -17.30 16.58
CA ASP A 167 -3.69 -17.41 17.12
C ASP A 167 -4.18 -16.12 17.83
N LEU A 168 -3.45 -15.01 17.71
CA LEU A 168 -3.82 -13.68 18.20
C LEU A 168 -4.49 -12.85 17.11
#